data_AF-A0A2D4P6Z1-F1
#
_entry.id   AF-A0A2D4P6Z1-F1
#
_cell.length_a   1.000
_cell.length_b   1.000
_cell.length_c   1.000
_cell.angle_alpha   90.00
_cell.angle_beta   90.00
_cell.angle_gamma   90.00
#
_symmetry.space_group_name_H-M   'P 1'
#
loop_
_entity.id
_entity.type
_entity.pdbx_description
1 polymer ?
#
loop_
_entity_poly.entity_id
_entity_poly.type
_entity_poly.pdbx_seq_one_letter_code
_entity_poly.pdbx_strand_id
1 'polypeptide(L)'
;YRDEILRPLVRPYAGAVGPGFLLMQDNARPHVAGVCQQFLQDKGIDAMDWPARSPDLNPIEHIWDIMSRSIHQCHVAPQTVQELGDALVQVWEEIPQETIRHLIRSMPRRCREVIQARGGHTHY
;
A
#
# COMPACT_ATOMS: atom_id res chain seq x y z
N TYR A 1 9.27 10.32 6.33
CA TYR A 1 7.82 10.19 6.01
C TYR A 1 7.13 11.50 5.61
N ARG A 2 6.89 12.47 6.52
CA ARG A 2 6.20 13.74 6.15
C ARG A 2 6.84 14.43 4.94
N ASP A 3 8.14 14.67 5.00
CA ASP A 3 8.85 15.47 4.00
C ASP A 3 9.28 14.65 2.77
N GLU A 4 9.30 13.32 2.87
CA GLU A 4 9.78 12.42 1.83
C GLU A 4 8.65 11.72 1.07
N ILE A 5 7.49 11.52 1.70
CA ILE A 5 6.36 10.75 1.15
C ILE A 5 5.10 11.61 1.12
N LEU A 6 4.63 12.08 2.28
CA LEU A 6 3.33 12.78 2.34
C LEU A 6 3.33 14.08 1.53
N ARG A 7 4.35 14.90 1.71
CA ARG A 7 4.46 16.20 1.03
C ARG A 7 4.74 16.06 -0.48
N PRO A 8 5.76 15.31 -0.93
CA PRO A 8 6.09 15.27 -2.35
C PRO A 8 5.24 14.31 -3.18
N LEU A 9 4.63 13.27 -2.58
CA LEU A 9 3.90 12.23 -3.33
C LEU A 9 2.40 12.26 -3.03
N VAL A 10 2.02 12.08 -1.76
CA VAL A 10 0.60 11.90 -1.39
C VAL A 10 -0.20 13.17 -1.63
N ARG A 11 0.30 14.34 -1.21
CA ARG A 11 -0.43 15.61 -1.36
C ARG A 11 -0.71 15.97 -2.83
N PRO A 12 0.27 15.91 -3.76
CA PRO A 12 -0.02 16.13 -5.18
C PRO A 12 -1.01 15.10 -5.74
N TYR A 13 -0.88 13.83 -5.36
CA TYR A 13 -1.76 12.77 -5.84
C TYR A 13 -3.21 12.96 -5.36
N ALA A 14 -3.40 13.27 -4.07
CA ALA A 14 -4.70 13.60 -3.50
C ALA A 14 -5.38 14.76 -4.26
N GLY A 15 -4.60 15.79 -4.61
CA GLY A 15 -5.08 16.92 -5.41
C GLY A 15 -5.50 16.53 -6.83
N ALA A 16 -4.79 15.57 -7.45
CA ALA A 16 -5.11 15.08 -8.78
C ALA A 16 -6.35 14.18 -8.82
N VAL A 17 -6.54 13.34 -7.78
CA VAL A 17 -7.75 12.51 -7.63
C VAL A 17 -8.98 13.38 -7.31
N GLY A 18 -8.79 14.39 -6.45
CA GLY A 18 -9.83 15.37 -6.12
C GLY A 18 -10.70 14.98 -4.92
N PRO A 19 -11.90 15.58 -4.81
CA PRO A 19 -12.79 15.39 -3.67
C PRO A 19 -13.14 13.92 -3.42
N GLY A 20 -13.08 13.50 -2.16
CA GLY A 20 -13.33 12.11 -1.75
C GLY A 20 -12.10 11.20 -1.79
N PHE A 21 -10.91 11.72 -2.09
CA PHE A 21 -9.67 11.00 -1.85
C PHE A 21 -9.54 10.63 -0.36
N LEU A 22 -9.33 9.34 -0.09
CA LEU A 22 -9.13 8.81 1.24
C LEU A 22 -7.81 8.04 1.26
N LEU A 23 -6.88 8.47 2.11
CA LEU A 23 -5.58 7.82 2.26
C LEU A 23 -5.73 6.53 3.06
N MET A 24 -5.39 5.40 2.46
CA MET A 24 -5.17 4.15 3.20
C MET A 24 -3.68 4.02 3.51
N GLN A 25 -3.36 3.79 4.79
CA GLN A 25 -2.02 3.46 5.29
C GLN A 25 -2.15 2.68 6.60
N ASP A 26 -1.15 1.87 6.94
CA ASP A 26 -1.15 1.14 8.20
C ASP A 26 -0.76 2.04 9.39
N ASN A 27 -0.80 1.46 10.59
CA ASN A 27 -0.48 2.17 11.83
C ASN A 27 1.02 2.11 12.19
N ALA A 28 1.92 2.02 11.21
CA ALA A 28 3.36 2.09 11.48
C ALA A 28 3.72 3.40 12.21
N ARG A 29 4.72 3.36 13.10
CA ARG A 29 5.09 4.51 13.95
C ARG A 29 5.25 5.83 13.19
N PRO A 30 5.87 5.88 11.99
CA PRO A 30 5.98 7.13 11.23
C PRO A 30 4.64 7.67 10.72
N HIS A 31 3.64 6.82 10.48
CA HIS A 31 2.33 7.22 9.94
C HIS A 31 1.45 7.84 11.02
N VAL A 32 1.52 7.32 12.24
CA VAL A 32 0.76 7.81 13.41
C VAL A 32 1.51 8.89 14.20
N ALA A 33 2.71 9.29 13.77
CA ALA A 33 3.44 10.38 14.41
C ALA A 33 2.65 11.69 14.32
N GLY A 34 2.60 12.46 15.42
CA GLY A 34 1.81 13.69 15.48
C GLY A 34 2.15 14.70 14.37
N VAL A 35 3.42 14.79 13.97
CA VAL A 35 3.86 15.65 12.86
C VAL A 35 3.29 15.25 11.49
N CYS A 36 2.98 13.96 11.30
CA CYS A 36 2.39 13.43 10.07
C CYS A 36 0.87 13.58 10.10
N GLN A 37 0.24 13.28 11.23
CA GLN A 37 -1.21 13.48 11.43
C GLN A 37 -1.59 14.96 11.28
N GLN A 38 -0.84 15.87 11.91
CA GLN A 38 -1.05 17.31 11.76
C GLN A 38 -0.90 17.75 10.30
N PHE A 39 0.11 17.23 9.59
CA PHE A 39 0.30 17.55 8.18
C PHE A 39 -0.90 17.11 7.31
N LEU A 40 -1.43 15.91 7.52
CA LEU A 40 -2.62 15.44 6.79
C LEU A 40 -3.83 16.33 7.08
N GLN A 41 -4.05 16.68 8.36
CA GLN A 41 -5.12 17.58 8.79
C GLN A 41 -5.00 18.97 8.13
N ASP A 42 -3.80 19.57 8.16
CA ASP A 42 -3.54 20.88 7.55
C ASP A 42 -3.73 20.88 6.02
N LYS A 43 -3.65 19.70 5.38
CA LYS A 43 -3.89 19.53 3.95
C LYS A 43 -5.30 19.06 3.61
N GLY A 44 -6.16 18.85 4.62
CA GLY A 44 -7.50 18.33 4.42
C GLY A 44 -7.51 16.94 3.76
N ILE A 45 -6.51 16.12 4.07
CA ILE A 45 -6.41 14.75 3.57
C ILE A 45 -6.88 13.82 4.68
N ASP A 46 -8.04 13.20 4.47
CA ASP A 46 -8.55 12.18 5.38
C ASP A 46 -7.76 10.88 5.22
N ALA A 47 -7.50 10.22 6.34
CA ALA A 47 -6.92 8.88 6.37
C ALA A 47 -7.95 7.89 6.91
N MET A 48 -8.00 6.70 6.33
CA MET A 48 -8.87 5.62 6.76
C MET A 48 -8.40 5.05 8.11
N ASP A 49 -9.33 4.80 9.02
CA ASP A 49 -9.04 4.03 10.23
C ASP A 49 -8.61 2.61 9.86
N TRP A 50 -7.42 2.22 10.31
CA TRP A 50 -6.86 0.90 10.00
C TRP A 50 -6.72 0.04 11.26
N PRO A 51 -7.15 -1.23 11.25
CA PRO A 51 -6.92 -2.13 12.38
C PRO A 51 -5.43 -2.50 12.52
N ALA A 52 -4.96 -2.61 13.77
CA ALA A 52 -3.58 -3.01 14.03
C ALA A 52 -3.33 -4.46 13.60
N ARG A 53 -2.12 -4.75 13.09
CA ARG A 53 -1.67 -6.11 12.72
C ARG A 53 -2.60 -6.84 11.75
N SER A 54 -3.19 -6.12 10.79
CA SER A 54 -4.07 -6.68 9.76
C SER A 54 -3.45 -6.55 8.36
N PRO A 55 -2.34 -7.27 8.09
CA PRO A 55 -1.73 -7.27 6.75
C PRO A 55 -2.64 -7.95 5.71
N ASP A 56 -3.49 -8.87 6.15
CA ASP A 56 -4.48 -9.56 5.33
C ASP A 56 -5.49 -8.61 4.68
N LEU A 57 -5.79 -7.50 5.36
CA LEU A 57 -6.61 -6.42 4.83
C LEU A 57 -5.85 -5.47 3.91
N ASN A 58 -4.51 -5.48 3.89
CA ASN A 58 -3.72 -4.51 3.16
C ASN A 58 -3.40 -5.00 1.74
N PRO A 59 -4.05 -4.49 0.68
CA PRO A 59 -3.90 -5.06 -0.67
C PRO A 59 -2.50 -4.89 -1.25
N ILE A 60 -1.73 -3.90 -0.78
CA ILE A 60 -0.38 -3.66 -1.29
C ILE A 60 0.61 -4.74 -0.85
N GLU A 61 0.33 -5.47 0.24
CA GLU A 61 1.08 -6.67 0.64
C GLU A 61 1.08 -7.73 -0.47
N HIS A 62 -0.07 -7.89 -1.13
CA HIS A 62 -0.19 -8.84 -2.25
C HIS A 62 0.58 -8.37 -3.48
N ILE A 63 0.67 -7.06 -3.70
CA ILE A 63 1.50 -6.52 -4.78
C ILE A 63 2.99 -6.73 -4.49
N TRP A 64 3.45 -6.47 -3.26
CA TRP A 64 4.85 -6.74 -2.89
C TRP A 64 5.20 -8.22 -3.01
N ASP A 65 4.29 -9.13 -2.65
CA ASP A 65 4.49 -10.56 -2.85
C ASP A 65 4.59 -10.94 -4.34
N ILE A 66 3.72 -10.37 -5.21
CA ILE A 66 3.83 -10.55 -6.66
C ILE A 66 5.20 -10.06 -7.15
N MET A 67 5.61 -8.85 -6.75
CA MET A 67 6.89 -8.28 -7.17
C MET A 67 8.07 -9.14 -6.72
N SER A 68 8.07 -9.57 -5.45
CA SER A 68 9.09 -10.45 -4.89
C SER A 68 9.16 -11.77 -5.67
N ARG A 69 8.04 -12.42 -5.94
CA ARG A 69 7.99 -13.68 -6.70
C ARG A 69 8.52 -13.50 -8.13
N SER A 70 8.18 -12.40 -8.80
CA SER A 70 8.70 -12.10 -10.14
C SER A 70 10.23 -11.96 -10.13
N ILE A 71 10.79 -11.23 -9.16
CA ILE A 71 12.25 -11.08 -9.01
C ILE A 71 12.94 -12.43 -8.77
N HIS A 72 12.36 -13.30 -7.92
CA HIS A 72 12.92 -14.63 -7.66
C HIS A 72 12.85 -15.57 -8.87
N GLN A 73 11.97 -15.30 -9.84
CA GLN A 73 11.84 -16.07 -11.09
C GLN A 73 12.71 -15.51 -12.22
N CYS A 74 13.33 -14.34 -12.05
CA CYS A 74 14.27 -13.80 -13.02
C CYS A 74 15.48 -14.75 -13.17
N HIS A 75 15.85 -15.03 -14.42
CA HIS A 75 16.98 -15.93 -14.74
C HIS A 75 18.31 -15.40 -14.19
N VAL A 76 18.45 -14.08 -14.06
CA VAL A 76 19.61 -13.41 -13.48
C VAL A 76 19.14 -12.67 -12.24
N ALA A 77 19.60 -13.12 -11.09
CA ALA A 77 19.33 -12.46 -9.82
C ALA A 77 20.12 -11.13 -9.73
N PRO A 78 19.48 -10.02 -9.32
CA PRO A 78 20.19 -8.78 -9.02
C PRO A 78 21.31 -8.99 -8.00
N GLN A 79 22.50 -8.48 -8.27
CA GLN A 79 23.68 -8.59 -7.41
C GLN A 79 23.96 -7.29 -6.64
N THR A 80 23.35 -6.17 -7.05
CA THR A 80 23.49 -4.87 -6.39
C THR A 80 22.14 -4.28 -6.02
N VAL A 81 22.14 -3.33 -5.06
CA VAL A 81 20.94 -2.59 -4.68
C VAL A 81 20.37 -1.79 -5.87
N GLN A 82 21.24 -1.28 -6.74
CA GLN A 82 20.83 -0.55 -7.94
C GLN A 82 20.09 -1.49 -8.91
N GLU A 83 20.69 -2.65 -9.22
CA GLU A 83 20.06 -3.65 -10.09
C GLU A 83 18.72 -4.14 -9.52
N LEU A 84 18.64 -4.31 -8.19
CA LEU A 84 17.38 -4.68 -7.54
C LEU A 84 16.33 -3.57 -7.69
N GLY A 85 16.73 -2.31 -7.52
CA GLY A 85 15.85 -1.16 -7.73
C GLY A 85 15.31 -1.10 -9.16
N ASP A 86 16.19 -1.24 -10.15
CA ASP A 86 15.81 -1.20 -11.57
C ASP A 86 14.87 -2.37 -11.94
N ALA A 87 15.17 -3.57 -11.43
CA ALA A 87 14.32 -4.74 -11.63
C ALA A 87 12.93 -4.58 -10.98
N LEU A 88 12.86 -4.00 -9.77
CA LEU A 88 11.57 -3.73 -9.10
C LEU A 88 10.71 -2.73 -9.89
N VAL A 89 11.32 -1.69 -10.47
CA VAL A 89 10.62 -0.73 -11.33
C VAL A 89 10.08 -1.43 -12.58
N GLN A 90 10.90 -2.26 -13.24
CA GLN A 90 10.44 -3.01 -14.41
C GLN A 90 9.27 -3.94 -14.06
N VAL A 91 9.38 -4.72 -12.99
CA VAL A 91 8.32 -5.62 -12.54
C VAL A 91 7.05 -4.84 -12.21
N TRP A 92 7.15 -3.67 -11.57
CA TRP A 92 5.99 -2.82 -11.28
C TRP A 92 5.25 -2.40 -12.56
N GLU A 93 5.97 -1.95 -13.59
CA GLU A 93 5.40 -1.55 -14.88
C GLU A 93 4.76 -2.73 -15.65
N GLU A 94 5.26 -3.94 -15.42
CA GLU A 94 4.71 -5.16 -16.03
C GLU A 94 3.44 -5.68 -15.32
N ILE A 95 3.16 -5.27 -14.08
CA ILE A 95 1.95 -5.70 -13.36
C ILE A 95 0.72 -5.15 -14.10
N PRO A 96 -0.18 -6.03 -14.59
CA PRO A 96 -1.38 -5.57 -15.25
C PRO A 96 -2.24 -4.75 -14.29
N GLN A 97 -2.74 -3.61 -14.77
CA GLN A 97 -3.65 -2.77 -13.98
C GLN A 97 -4.87 -3.54 -13.45
N GLU A 98 -5.31 -4.57 -14.18
CA GLU A 98 -6.42 -5.43 -13.76
C GLU A 98 -6.11 -6.26 -12.51
N THR A 99 -4.85 -6.66 -12.30
CA THR A 99 -4.39 -7.31 -11.06
C THR A 99 -4.64 -6.40 -9.86
N ILE A 100 -4.25 -5.13 -9.97
CA ILE A 100 -4.47 -4.13 -8.91
C ILE A 100 -5.99 -3.92 -8.69
N ARG A 101 -6.78 -3.82 -9.77
CA ARG A 101 -8.24 -3.66 -9.65
C ARG A 101 -8.89 -4.87 -8.97
N HIS A 102 -8.46 -6.09 -9.27
CA HIS A 102 -8.96 -7.29 -8.61
C HIS A 102 -8.66 -7.30 -7.11
N LEU A 103 -7.47 -6.88 -6.69
CA LEU A 103 -7.13 -6.75 -5.28
C LEU A 103 -8.02 -5.73 -4.57
N ILE A 104 -8.23 -4.55 -5.16
CA ILE A 104 -9.13 -3.53 -4.62
C ILE A 104 -10.57 -4.08 -4.51
N ARG A 105 -11.09 -4.69 -5.57
CA ARG A 105 -12.44 -5.27 -5.60
C ARG A 105 -12.61 -6.44 -4.62
N SER A 106 -11.53 -7.06 -4.16
CA SER A 106 -11.57 -8.14 -3.17
C SER A 106 -11.84 -7.65 -1.74
N MET A 107 -11.63 -6.35 -1.45
CA MET A 107 -11.72 -5.80 -0.09
C MET A 107 -13.03 -6.11 0.65
N PRO A 108 -14.23 -5.98 0.05
CA PRO A 108 -15.46 -6.34 0.74
C PRO A 108 -15.51 -7.81 1.17
N ARG A 109 -14.87 -8.72 0.42
CA ARG A 109 -14.77 -10.13 0.78
C ARG A 109 -13.79 -10.33 1.94
N ARG A 110 -12.59 -9.71 1.88
CA ARG A 110 -11.60 -9.76 2.95
C ARG A 110 -12.16 -9.27 4.29
N CYS A 111 -12.85 -8.12 4.28
CA CYS A 111 -13.49 -7.58 5.48
C CYS A 111 -14.54 -8.54 6.06
N ARG A 112 -15.36 -9.19 5.22
CA ARG A 112 -16.34 -10.19 5.68
C ARG A 112 -15.66 -11.37 6.36
N GLU A 113 -14.56 -11.85 5.82
CA GLU A 113 -13.83 -12.98 6.39
C GLU A 113 -13.21 -12.63 7.74
N VAL A 114 -12.62 -11.43 7.89
CA VAL A 114 -12.11 -10.95 9.20
C VAL A 114 -13.25 -10.87 10.23
N ILE A 115 -14.43 -10.36 9.82
CA ILE A 115 -15.61 -10.30 10.69
C ILE A 115 -16.05 -11.71 11.11
N GLN A 116 -16.11 -12.67 10.18
CA GLN A 116 -16.45 -14.07 10.45
C GLN A 116 -15.41 -14.73 11.37
N ALA A 117 -14.13 -14.42 11.19
CA ALA A 117 -13.03 -14.83 12.05
C ALA A 117 -12.98 -14.08 13.40
N ARG A 118 -13.93 -13.16 13.65
CA ARG A 118 -13.99 -12.31 14.87
C ARG A 118 -12.69 -11.53 15.12
N GLY A 119 -12.08 -11.01 14.05
CA GLY A 119 -10.80 -10.30 14.10
C GLY A 119 -9.57 -11.21 14.10
N GLY A 120 -9.75 -12.52 13.95
CA GLY A 120 -8.65 -13.47 13.73
C GLY A 120 -8.08 -13.41 12.30
N HIS A 121 -7.00 -14.16 12.08
CA HIS A 121 -6.33 -14.26 10.78
C HIS A 121 -7.22 -14.85 9.69
N THR A 122 -7.10 -14.33 8.48
CA THR A 122 -7.74 -14.87 7.28
C THR A 122 -6.70 -15.54 6.37
N HIS A 123 -7.14 -16.03 5.21
CA HIS A 123 -6.26 -16.70 4.25
C HIS A 123 -5.54 -15.73 3.29
N TYR A 124 -5.77 -14.42 3.44
CA TYR A 124 -5.10 -13.38 2.67
C TYR A 124 -3.79 -12.95 3.30
#